data_AF-A0A8T1AB92-F1
#
_entry.id   AF-A0A8T1AB92-F1
#
_cell.length_a   1.000
_cell.length_b   1.000
_cell.length_c   1.000
_cell.angle_alpha   90.00
_cell.angle_beta   90.00
_cell.angle_gamma   90.00
#
_symmetry.space_group_name_H-M   'P 1'
#
loop_
_entity.id
_entity.type
_entity.pdbx_description
1 polymer ?
#
loop_
_entity_poly.entity_id
_entity_poly.type
_entity_poly.pdbx_seq_one_letter_code
_entity_poly.pdbx_strand_id
1 'polypeptide(L)'
;MSRWYAAWVVAEPPEATRCLQGQADSYADSETLRWWRPQAQVSRGGGAAASWILDRNAKGLLVKNSYIRLQAQNIYRKMRGPDGPKFEASTGWLARFKKRKQLVSRRQTTTRALPEDAAHTCREFIQRVHQLIELHQIQPRNIVNMDQVPRYFETEPKTTIATRGSREVLLRKGPLCLTD
;
A
#
# COMPACT_ATOMS: atom_id res chain seq x y z
N MET A 1 52.50 14.20 22.58
CA MET A 1 53.42 13.07 22.32
C MET A 1 52.57 11.84 22.06
N SER A 2 52.27 11.59 20.78
CA SER A 2 52.75 10.43 19.99
C SER A 2 51.80 9.23 20.13
N ARG A 3 50.80 9.10 19.24
CA ARG A 3 50.79 8.24 18.03
C ARG A 3 51.18 6.79 18.32
N TRP A 4 50.24 5.85 18.09
CA TRP A 4 50.45 4.67 17.23
C TRP A 4 49.10 4.24 16.61
N TYR A 5 49.15 4.00 15.31
CA TYR A 5 48.09 3.60 14.37
C TYR A 5 47.99 2.07 14.28
N ALA A 6 46.83 1.53 13.88
CA ALA A 6 46.77 0.33 13.05
C ALA A 6 45.50 0.36 12.17
N ALA A 7 45.70 0.63 10.89
CA ALA A 7 44.71 0.52 9.82
C ALA A 7 44.90 -0.84 9.11
N TRP A 8 43.81 -1.53 8.78
CA TRP A 8 43.84 -2.68 7.89
C TRP A 8 43.48 -2.24 6.47
N VAL A 9 44.47 -2.33 5.59
CA VAL A 9 44.37 -2.24 4.13
C VAL A 9 44.36 -3.67 3.61
N VAL A 10 43.36 -4.04 2.79
CA VAL A 10 43.42 -5.26 1.97
C VAL A 10 43.33 -4.84 0.51
N ALA A 11 44.29 -5.36 -0.25
CA ALA A 11 44.74 -4.97 -1.58
C ALA A 11 43.71 -5.05 -2.72
N GLU A 12 43.91 -4.17 -3.71
CA GLU A 12 43.37 -4.27 -5.07
C GLU A 12 44.18 -5.26 -5.96
N PRO A 13 43.62 -5.75 -7.09
CA PRO A 13 44.12 -6.93 -7.82
C PRO A 13 45.01 -6.58 -9.02
N PRO A 14 45.86 -7.50 -9.52
CA PRO A 14 46.54 -7.32 -10.79
C PRO A 14 45.78 -7.98 -11.97
N GLU A 15 45.60 -7.17 -13.00
CA GLU A 15 45.71 -7.43 -14.44
C GLU A 15 44.98 -8.58 -15.12
N ALA A 16 44.15 -8.16 -16.09
CA ALA A 16 43.74 -8.93 -17.26
C ALA A 16 44.96 -9.28 -18.14
N THR A 17 44.95 -10.43 -18.82
CA THR A 17 44.60 -10.56 -20.26
C THR A 17 44.91 -11.98 -20.78
N ARG A 18 43.99 -12.52 -21.60
CA ARG A 18 44.20 -13.34 -22.82
C ARG A 18 44.06 -14.87 -22.77
N CYS A 19 43.27 -15.33 -23.76
CA CYS A 19 43.11 -16.69 -24.30
C CYS A 19 42.31 -17.63 -23.38
N LEU A 20 41.12 -18.11 -23.74
CA LEU A 20 40.87 -18.95 -24.91
C LEU A 20 39.45 -18.73 -25.47
N GLN A 21 39.36 -18.48 -26.78
CA GLN A 21 38.21 -18.89 -27.57
C GLN A 21 38.18 -20.42 -27.59
N GLY A 22 37.10 -21.02 -27.09
CA GLY A 22 36.87 -22.46 -27.13
C GLY A 22 35.48 -22.76 -26.60
N GLN A 23 34.59 -23.11 -27.51
CA GLN A 23 33.23 -23.63 -27.35
C GLN A 23 32.83 -24.06 -25.92
N ALA A 24 31.86 -23.33 -25.36
CA ALA A 24 30.93 -23.85 -24.36
C ALA A 24 29.50 -23.51 -24.82
N ASP A 25 29.16 -23.96 -26.03
CA ASP A 25 27.76 -24.16 -26.40
C ASP A 25 27.24 -25.39 -25.62
N SER A 26 26.02 -25.27 -25.11
CA SER A 26 25.26 -26.27 -24.33
C SER A 26 25.53 -26.30 -22.81
N TYR A 27 24.94 -25.34 -22.08
CA TYR A 27 24.10 -25.58 -20.88
C TYR A 27 23.66 -24.22 -20.30
N ALA A 28 22.97 -23.40 -21.11
CA ALA A 28 22.25 -22.24 -20.57
C ALA A 28 20.91 -22.74 -20.03
N ASP A 29 20.88 -23.02 -18.74
CA ASP A 29 19.70 -23.40 -17.99
C ASP A 29 18.56 -22.41 -18.25
N SER A 30 17.39 -22.94 -18.62
CA SER A 30 16.16 -22.23 -18.98
C SER A 30 15.64 -21.28 -17.88
N GLU A 31 16.18 -21.34 -16.66
CA GLU A 31 15.90 -20.37 -15.60
C GLU A 31 16.70 -19.06 -15.69
N THR A 32 17.89 -19.07 -16.32
CA THR A 32 18.76 -17.89 -16.40
C THR A 32 18.32 -16.89 -17.48
N LEU A 33 17.63 -17.36 -18.53
CA LEU A 33 17.05 -16.52 -19.58
C LEU A 33 15.74 -15.80 -19.16
N ARG A 34 15.22 -16.04 -17.95
CA ARG A 34 14.06 -15.32 -17.39
C ARG A 34 14.42 -13.90 -16.90
N TRP A 35 15.70 -13.62 -16.67
CA TRP A 35 16.14 -12.45 -15.91
C TRP A 35 16.54 -11.21 -16.72
N TRP A 36 16.45 -11.27 -18.05
CA TRP A 36 16.65 -10.09 -18.92
C TRP A 36 15.40 -9.83 -19.79
N ARG A 37 14.34 -9.29 -19.19
CA ARG A 37 13.33 -8.52 -19.96
C ARG A 37 13.87 -7.09 -20.14
N PRO A 38 13.75 -6.45 -21.33
CA PRO A 38 14.26 -5.10 -21.57
C PRO A 38 13.82 -4.11 -20.48
N GLN A 39 14.75 -3.75 -19.61
CA GLN A 39 14.50 -3.10 -18.31
C GLN A 39 13.98 -1.67 -18.45
N ALA A 40 14.24 -1.04 -19.60
CA ALA A 40 13.87 0.34 -19.88
C ALA A 40 12.35 0.56 -20.05
N GLN A 41 11.65 -0.34 -20.75
CA GLN A 41 10.25 -0.13 -21.12
C GLN A 41 9.25 -0.62 -20.06
N VAL A 42 9.59 -1.69 -19.32
CA VAL A 42 8.84 -2.10 -18.11
C VAL A 42 8.94 -1.01 -17.02
N SER A 43 10.04 -0.26 -16.99
CA SER A 43 10.21 0.88 -16.09
C SER A 43 9.35 2.08 -16.49
N ARG A 44 9.20 2.37 -17.79
CA ARG A 44 8.24 3.38 -18.30
C ARG A 44 6.78 3.03 -17.98
N GLY A 45 6.37 1.78 -18.22
CA GLY A 45 5.03 1.30 -17.85
C GLY A 45 4.76 1.32 -16.34
N GLY A 46 5.79 1.02 -15.54
CA GLY A 46 5.74 1.19 -14.08
C GLY A 46 5.65 2.66 -13.65
N GLY A 47 6.20 3.60 -14.41
CA GLY A 47 6.02 5.04 -14.19
C GLY A 47 4.54 5.44 -14.29
N ALA A 48 3.90 5.13 -15.41
CA ALA A 48 2.50 5.46 -15.64
C ALA A 48 1.54 4.78 -14.64
N ALA A 49 1.81 3.53 -14.26
CA ALA A 49 1.03 2.85 -13.23
C ALA A 49 1.16 3.53 -11.85
N ALA A 50 2.33 4.07 -11.51
CA ALA A 50 2.53 4.80 -10.27
C ALA A 50 1.79 6.15 -10.28
N SER A 51 1.87 6.92 -11.36
CA SER A 51 1.13 8.19 -11.49
C SER A 51 -0.38 7.98 -11.35
N TRP A 52 -0.92 6.92 -11.98
CA TRP A 52 -2.34 6.58 -11.84
C TRP A 52 -2.76 6.24 -10.40
N ILE A 53 -1.90 5.57 -9.63
CA ILE A 53 -2.17 5.30 -8.20
C ILE A 53 -2.20 6.62 -7.41
N LEU A 54 -1.28 7.54 -7.68
CA LEU A 54 -1.23 8.84 -7.01
C LEU A 54 -2.49 9.66 -7.33
N ASP A 55 -2.91 9.71 -8.60
CA ASP A 55 -4.13 10.42 -9.00
C ASP A 55 -5.39 9.85 -8.33
N ARG A 56 -5.47 8.51 -8.20
CA ARG A 56 -6.58 7.87 -7.48
C ARG A 56 -6.57 8.20 -6.00
N ASN A 57 -5.40 8.11 -5.36
CA ASN A 57 -5.26 8.45 -3.95
C ASN A 57 -5.58 9.93 -3.68
N ALA A 58 -5.18 10.85 -4.56
CA ALA A 58 -5.52 12.26 -4.48
C ALA A 58 -7.04 12.52 -4.57
N LYS A 59 -7.76 11.68 -5.33
CA LYS A 59 -9.22 11.71 -5.42
C LYS A 59 -9.93 10.96 -4.28
N GLY A 60 -9.18 10.37 -3.34
CA GLY A 60 -9.71 9.52 -2.28
C GLY A 60 -10.34 8.22 -2.79
N LEU A 61 -9.92 7.73 -3.95
CA LEU A 61 -10.44 6.50 -4.55
C LEU A 61 -9.62 5.29 -4.11
N LEU A 62 -10.30 4.20 -3.82
CA LEU A 62 -9.68 2.97 -3.35
C LEU A 62 -8.85 2.27 -4.45
N VAL A 63 -7.65 1.83 -4.07
CA VAL A 63 -6.72 1.10 -4.93
C VAL A 63 -6.44 -0.28 -4.34
N LYS A 64 -6.86 -1.34 -5.04
CA LYS A 64 -6.54 -2.74 -4.71
C LYS A 64 -5.37 -3.26 -5.55
N ASN A 65 -4.70 -4.29 -5.05
CA ASN A 65 -3.68 -5.02 -5.81
C ASN A 65 -4.19 -5.51 -7.18
N SER A 66 -5.43 -6.00 -7.26
CA SER A 66 -6.06 -6.41 -8.52
C SER A 66 -6.20 -5.25 -9.51
N TYR A 67 -6.56 -4.06 -9.03
CA TYR A 67 -6.71 -2.87 -9.87
C TYR A 67 -5.37 -2.41 -10.44
N ILE A 68 -4.30 -2.46 -9.62
CA ILE A 68 -2.95 -2.14 -10.07
C ILE A 68 -2.50 -3.11 -11.18
N ARG A 69 -2.75 -4.40 -11.01
CA ARG A 69 -2.38 -5.43 -12.01
C ARG A 69 -3.13 -5.19 -13.31
N LEU A 70 -4.45 -5.02 -13.25
CA LEU A 70 -5.29 -4.76 -14.42
C LEU A 70 -4.89 -3.46 -15.13
N GLN A 71 -4.67 -2.38 -14.38
CA GLN A 71 -4.27 -1.11 -14.97
C GLN A 71 -2.88 -1.18 -15.60
N ALA A 72 -1.92 -1.89 -14.99
CA ALA A 72 -0.61 -2.08 -15.56
C ALA A 72 -0.65 -2.90 -16.87
N GLN A 73 -1.52 -3.92 -16.94
CA GLN A 73 -1.77 -4.66 -18.19
C GLN A 73 -2.37 -3.76 -19.27
N ASN A 74 -3.36 -2.94 -18.92
CA ASN A 74 -3.99 -2.00 -19.86
C ASN A 74 -3.00 -0.97 -20.39
N ILE A 75 -2.19 -0.38 -19.52
CA ILE A 75 -1.11 0.56 -19.90
C ILE A 75 -0.12 -0.14 -20.83
N TYR A 76 0.29 -1.36 -20.50
CA TYR A 76 1.23 -2.13 -21.31
C TYR A 76 0.68 -2.44 -22.71
N ARG A 77 -0.58 -2.91 -22.81
CA ARG A 77 -1.24 -3.20 -24.08
C ARG A 77 -1.32 -1.94 -24.96
N LYS A 78 -1.68 -0.79 -24.37
CA LYS A 78 -1.72 0.49 -25.09
C LYS A 78 -0.36 0.92 -25.64
N MET A 79 0.72 0.65 -24.92
CA MET A 79 2.08 1.00 -25.37
C MET A 79 2.65 0.04 -26.43
N ARG A 80 2.22 -1.22 -26.46
CA ARG A 80 2.79 -2.27 -27.33
C ARG A 80 1.91 -2.63 -28.52
N GLY A 81 0.64 -2.25 -28.51
CA GLY A 81 -0.34 -2.71 -29.49
C GLY A 81 -0.83 -4.14 -29.21
N PRO A 82 -1.80 -4.63 -30.01
CA PRO A 82 -2.39 -5.96 -29.86
C PRO A 82 -1.39 -7.11 -30.07
N ASP A 83 -0.39 -6.91 -30.93
CA ASP A 83 0.60 -7.95 -31.29
C ASP A 83 1.81 -7.99 -30.35
N GLY A 84 1.80 -7.16 -29.30
CA GLY A 84 2.87 -7.10 -28.32
C GLY A 84 2.94 -8.33 -27.40
N PRO A 85 4.15 -8.69 -26.89
CA PRO A 85 4.30 -9.85 -26.02
C PRO A 85 3.53 -9.66 -24.72
N LYS A 86 2.81 -10.71 -24.29
CA LYS A 86 1.92 -10.65 -23.11
C LYS A 86 2.66 -10.24 -21.84
N PHE A 87 2.03 -9.33 -21.08
CA PHE A 87 2.47 -8.90 -19.76
C PHE A 87 1.45 -9.32 -18.71
N GLU A 88 1.85 -10.23 -17.81
CA GLU A 88 0.95 -10.84 -16.84
C GLU A 88 0.69 -10.00 -15.59
N ALA A 89 1.49 -8.95 -15.35
CA ALA A 89 1.50 -8.21 -14.08
C ALA A 89 1.47 -9.16 -12.88
N SER A 90 2.41 -10.12 -12.82
CA SER A 90 2.44 -11.18 -11.81
C SER A 90 2.51 -10.65 -10.38
N THR A 91 2.20 -11.51 -9.40
CA THR A 91 2.32 -11.19 -7.96
C THR A 91 3.74 -10.74 -7.59
N GLY A 92 4.76 -11.44 -8.12
CA GLY A 92 6.17 -11.06 -7.94
C GLY A 92 6.52 -9.72 -8.58
N TRP A 93 5.98 -9.41 -9.76
CA TRP A 93 6.13 -8.08 -10.36
C TRP A 93 5.48 -7.00 -9.47
N LEU A 94 4.26 -7.24 -9.00
CA LEU A 94 3.52 -6.30 -8.15
C LEU A 94 4.27 -6.02 -6.84
N ALA A 95 4.81 -7.06 -6.19
CA ALA A 95 5.59 -6.91 -4.96
C ALA A 95 6.84 -6.03 -5.18
N ARG A 96 7.61 -6.31 -6.24
CA ARG A 96 8.79 -5.50 -6.61
C ARG A 96 8.40 -4.09 -7.04
N PHE A 97 7.31 -3.92 -7.76
CA PHE A 97 6.77 -2.62 -8.15
C PHE A 97 6.41 -1.78 -6.92
N LYS A 98 5.65 -2.34 -5.97
CA LYS A 98 5.30 -1.67 -4.72
C LYS A 98 6.54 -1.30 -3.90
N LYS A 99 7.51 -2.22 -3.79
CA LYS A 99 8.79 -1.95 -3.11
C LYS A 99 9.54 -0.77 -3.75
N ARG A 100 9.71 -0.78 -5.07
CA ARG A 100 10.40 0.30 -5.81
C ARG A 100 9.69 1.66 -5.71
N LYS A 101 8.35 1.66 -5.66
CA LYS A 101 7.53 2.87 -5.59
C LYS A 101 7.13 3.26 -4.16
N GLN A 102 7.67 2.59 -3.14
CA GLN A 102 7.35 2.81 -1.73
C GLN A 102 5.84 2.78 -1.46
N LEU A 103 5.12 1.83 -2.05
CA LEU A 103 3.67 1.67 -1.89
C LEU A 103 3.36 0.60 -0.83
N VAL A 104 2.48 0.94 0.11
CA VAL A 104 2.09 0.08 1.23
C VAL A 104 0.57 0.02 1.36
N SER A 105 0.05 -1.04 1.97
CA SER A 105 -1.35 -1.08 2.38
C SER A 105 -1.56 -0.13 3.55
N ARG A 106 -2.57 0.72 3.49
CA ARG A 106 -2.92 1.67 4.54
C ARG A 106 -4.40 1.60 4.85
N ARG A 107 -4.74 1.66 6.14
CA ARG A 107 -6.11 1.80 6.60
C ARG A 107 -6.58 3.24 6.39
N GLN A 108 -7.85 3.40 6.03
CA GLN A 108 -8.51 4.70 5.97
C GLN A 108 -8.39 5.40 7.32
N THR A 109 -8.03 6.68 7.28
CA THR A 109 -8.10 7.56 8.44
C THR A 109 -9.49 8.19 8.47
N THR A 110 -10.18 8.09 9.60
CA THR A 110 -11.39 8.87 9.87
C THR A 110 -11.01 10.06 10.73
N THR A 111 -11.06 11.27 10.18
CA THR A 111 -10.86 12.49 10.95
C THR A 111 -12.14 12.79 11.71
N ARG A 112 -12.32 12.16 12.87
CA ARG A 112 -13.32 12.60 13.85
C ARG A 112 -12.57 13.45 14.87
N ALA A 113 -12.62 14.76 14.70
CA ALA A 113 -12.26 15.68 15.76
C ALA A 113 -13.42 15.73 16.75
N LEU A 114 -13.11 15.73 18.06
CA LEU A 114 -14.12 16.05 19.06
C LEU A 114 -14.47 17.55 18.93
N PRO A 115 -15.74 17.92 19.12
CA PRO A 115 -16.12 19.31 19.33
C PRO A 115 -15.32 19.94 20.49
N GLU A 116 -15.07 21.25 20.44
CA GLU A 116 -14.33 21.97 21.47
C GLU A 116 -15.01 21.88 22.85
N ASP A 117 -16.35 21.83 22.85
CA ASP A 117 -17.20 21.73 24.03
C ASP A 117 -17.42 20.29 24.52
N ALA A 118 -16.85 19.27 23.86
CA ALA A 118 -17.09 17.86 24.20
C ALA A 118 -16.84 17.54 25.67
N ALA A 119 -15.80 18.13 26.27
CA ALA A 119 -15.49 17.93 27.69
C ALA A 119 -16.58 18.48 28.62
N HIS A 120 -17.21 19.60 28.24
CA HIS A 120 -18.33 20.17 28.97
C HIS A 120 -19.56 19.29 28.86
N THR A 121 -19.95 18.93 27.63
CA THR A 121 -21.11 18.05 27.36
C THR A 121 -21.00 16.71 28.08
N CYS A 122 -19.82 16.10 28.10
CA CYS A 122 -19.60 14.85 28.84
C CYS A 122 -19.83 15.02 30.35
N ARG A 123 -19.35 16.13 30.94
CA ARG A 123 -19.54 16.38 32.38
C ARG A 123 -21.01 16.60 32.72
N GLU A 124 -21.72 17.42 31.94
CA GLU A 124 -23.15 17.67 32.15
C GLU A 124 -23.97 16.38 32.03
N PHE A 125 -23.67 15.55 31.03
CA PHE A 125 -24.33 14.27 30.85
C PHE A 125 -24.12 13.34 32.06
N ILE A 126 -22.87 13.20 32.52
CA ILE A 126 -22.55 12.36 33.69
C ILE A 126 -23.30 12.86 34.93
N GLN A 127 -23.28 14.17 35.19
CA GLN A 127 -23.97 14.77 36.33
C GLN A 127 -25.48 14.52 36.25
N ARG A 128 -26.08 14.69 35.06
CA ARG A 128 -27.52 14.48 34.86
C ARG A 128 -27.91 13.02 35.09
N VAL A 129 -27.10 12.06 34.62
CA VAL A 129 -27.32 10.64 34.84
C VAL A 129 -27.25 10.30 36.33
N HIS A 130 -26.26 10.83 37.06
CA HIS A 130 -26.14 10.63 38.50
C HIS A 130 -27.38 11.15 39.25
N GLN A 131 -27.84 12.36 38.93
CA GLN A 131 -29.06 12.93 39.51
C GLN A 131 -30.29 12.05 39.27
N LEU A 132 -30.43 11.47 38.07
CA LEU A 132 -31.54 10.58 37.75
C LEU A 132 -31.47 9.26 38.53
N ILE A 133 -30.27 8.70 38.69
CA ILE A 133 -30.05 7.49 39.48
C ILE A 133 -30.44 7.72 40.93
N GLU A 134 -30.01 8.84 41.52
CA GLU A 134 -30.34 9.22 42.90
C GLU A 134 -31.83 9.51 43.08
N LEU A 135 -32.42 10.32 42.19
CA LEU A 135 -33.84 10.72 42.27
C LEU A 135 -34.78 9.51 42.21
N HIS A 136 -34.48 8.55 41.33
CA HIS A 136 -35.33 7.38 41.09
C HIS A 136 -34.86 6.13 41.84
N GLN A 137 -33.81 6.23 42.65
CA GLN A 137 -33.20 5.10 43.39
C GLN A 137 -32.92 3.90 42.45
N ILE A 138 -32.39 4.20 41.26
CA ILE A 138 -32.13 3.19 40.23
C ILE A 138 -30.98 2.32 40.74
N GLN A 139 -31.27 1.05 40.98
CA GLN A 139 -30.24 0.12 41.42
C GLN A 139 -29.28 -0.19 40.26
N PRO A 140 -27.97 -0.32 40.50
CA PRO A 140 -27.00 -0.58 39.43
C PRO A 140 -27.34 -1.80 38.56
N ARG A 141 -27.96 -2.83 39.15
CA ARG A 141 -28.42 -4.03 38.43
C ARG A 141 -29.51 -3.77 37.38
N ASN A 142 -30.17 -2.62 37.44
CA ASN A 142 -31.22 -2.20 36.51
C ASN A 142 -30.69 -1.29 35.40
N ILE A 143 -29.40 -0.96 35.40
CA ILE A 143 -28.76 -0.17 34.36
C ILE A 143 -28.23 -1.13 33.30
N VAL A 144 -28.87 -1.13 32.13
CA VAL A 144 -28.51 -2.01 31.01
C VAL A 144 -27.91 -1.17 29.89
N ASN A 145 -26.75 -1.58 29.39
CA ASN A 145 -26.16 -0.98 28.19
C ASN A 145 -26.79 -1.62 26.95
N MET A 146 -27.34 -0.81 26.05
CA MET A 146 -27.90 -1.24 24.78
C MET A 146 -27.34 -0.35 23.68
N ASP A 147 -26.80 -0.96 22.64
CA ASP A 147 -26.31 -0.27 21.45
C ASP A 147 -26.72 -1.03 20.19
N GLN A 148 -26.83 -0.32 19.08
CA GLN A 148 -27.13 -0.87 17.77
C GLN A 148 -25.85 -0.94 16.95
N VAL A 149 -25.43 -2.16 16.62
CA VAL A 149 -24.31 -2.36 15.69
C VAL A 149 -24.88 -2.62 14.30
N PRO A 150 -24.63 -1.75 13.30
CA PRO A 150 -25.04 -2.03 11.93
C PRO A 150 -24.34 -3.28 11.43
N ARG A 151 -25.10 -4.22 10.87
CA ARG A 151 -24.60 -5.41 10.20
C ARG A 151 -24.75 -5.22 8.71
N TYR A 152 -23.62 -4.99 8.04
CA TYR A 152 -23.61 -4.82 6.60
C TYR A 152 -23.55 -6.19 5.90
N PHE A 153 -24.29 -6.34 4.80
CA PHE A 153 -24.20 -7.52 3.93
C PHE A 153 -22.81 -7.65 3.30
N GLU A 154 -22.22 -6.52 2.89
CA GLU A 154 -20.84 -6.38 2.44
C GLU A 154 -20.17 -5.22 3.18
N THR A 155 -18.91 -5.40 3.59
CA THR A 155 -18.11 -4.31 4.16
C THR A 155 -17.13 -3.78 3.13
N GLU A 156 -17.20 -2.48 2.84
CA GLU A 156 -16.17 -1.84 2.02
C GLU A 156 -14.80 -2.02 2.69
N PRO A 157 -13.79 -2.51 1.94
CA PRO A 157 -12.46 -2.70 2.49
C PRO A 157 -11.88 -1.35 2.91
N LYS A 158 -11.62 -1.21 4.21
CA LYS A 158 -11.06 0.01 4.82
C LYS A 158 -9.58 0.22 4.49
N THR A 159 -9.02 -0.48 3.51
CA THR A 159 -7.59 -0.46 3.18
C THR A 159 -7.37 -0.17 1.70
N THR A 160 -6.43 0.73 1.42
CA THR A 160 -6.01 1.09 0.06
C THR A 160 -4.49 1.00 -0.06
N ILE A 161 -3.99 0.89 -1.29
CA ILE A 161 -2.56 1.02 -1.57
C ILE A 161 -2.20 2.50 -1.71
N ALA A 162 -1.41 3.00 -0.77
CA ALA A 162 -0.96 4.39 -0.72
C ALA A 162 0.57 4.47 -0.55
N THR A 163 1.11 5.67 -0.75
CA THR A 163 2.54 5.94 -0.55
C THR A 163 2.91 5.76 0.92
N ARG A 164 4.06 5.15 1.18
CA ARG A 164 4.63 5.01 2.52
C ARG A 164 4.88 6.42 3.09
N GLY A 165 4.55 6.60 4.37
CA GLY A 165 4.70 7.89 5.06
C GLY A 165 3.53 8.85 4.91
N SER A 166 2.48 8.53 4.12
CA SER A 166 1.26 9.36 4.11
C SER A 166 0.68 9.51 5.52
N ARG A 167 0.48 10.76 5.97
CA ARG A 167 -0.06 11.10 7.29
C ARG A 167 -1.52 10.68 7.41
N GLU A 168 -2.31 10.98 6.39
CA GLU A 168 -3.74 10.64 6.33
C GLU A 168 -4.07 9.93 5.02
N VAL A 169 -5.02 9.01 5.11
CA VAL A 169 -5.56 8.28 3.95
C VAL A 169 -7.07 8.46 3.97
N LEU A 170 -7.52 9.51 3.30
CA LEU A 170 -8.95 9.81 3.16
C LEU A 170 -9.50 9.02 1.98
N LEU A 171 -10.48 8.16 2.26
CA LEU A 171 -11.26 7.50 1.23
C LEU A 171 -12.62 8.18 1.15
N ARG A 172 -13.02 8.55 -0.07
CA ARG A 172 -14.40 8.95 -0.33
C ARG A 172 -15.24 7.68 -0.26
N LYS A 173 -16.37 7.73 0.44
CA LYS A 173 -17.41 6.70 0.30
C LYS A 173 -17.80 6.69 -1.18
N GLY A 174 -17.65 5.54 -1.84
CA GLY A 174 -18.19 5.40 -3.18
C GLY A 174 -19.70 5.52 -3.12
N PRO A 175 -20.38 5.87 -4.23
CA PRO A 175 -21.74 5.42 -4.37
C PRO A 175 -21.71 3.88 -4.22
N LEU A 176 -22.52 3.35 -3.30
CA LEU A 176 -22.79 1.91 -3.29
C LEU A 176 -23.10 1.52 -4.73
N CYS A 177 -22.46 0.47 -5.22
CA CYS A 177 -22.84 -0.13 -6.49
C CYS A 177 -24.29 -0.61 -6.35
N LEU A 178 -25.25 0.24 -6.70
CA LEU A 178 -26.57 -0.20 -7.14
C LEU A 178 -26.33 -0.81 -8.52
N THR A 179 -26.07 -2.11 -8.56
CA THR A 179 -26.22 -2.89 -9.77
C THR A 179 -27.65 -3.37 -9.78
N ASP A 180 -28.48 -2.76 -10.61
CA ASP A 180 -29.66 -3.41 -11.19
C ASP A 180 -29.21 -4.41 -12.27
#